data_AF-A0A0C9YL03-F1
#
_entry.id   AF-A0A0C9YL03-F1
#
_cell.length_a   1.000
_cell.length_b   1.000
_cell.length_c   1.000
_cell.angle_alpha   90.00
_cell.angle_beta   90.00
_cell.angle_gamma   90.00
#
_symmetry.space_group_name_H-M   'P 1'
#
loop_
_entity.id
_entity.type
_entity.pdbx_description
1 polymer ?
#
loop_
_entity_poly.entity_id
_entity_poly.type
_entity_poly.pdbx_seq_one_letter_code
_entity_poly.pdbx_strand_id
1 'polypeptide(L)'
;MHFLSPPFLLVTLLTLPLLVRSQCMLKVPNNPLTAAGLATPFELSGCNQLDFANQGVFVEANIFDPATGNIQIYSPLVINAGMTSVGNNTKRSTSSGGAGSFITPITPTIPNGAVVALWFGSNANTLTLTGDTNTCVDGLGNSVFGQVAYCNAPAWFTAVNGAVANGLVKVPAPGTGLNGQACPTTRDFRIVDQDQSDNVVTTYLLINNNTLAQHTPENSQANPDAEVLSNASDNSLLNEFIQPALKCTPYQNPCATCPTSQSPALSTNELQGEYYPPVGGPALVPLNDPMVLVDGAESLDKVNLYRAGVGQPTADQNNASGTTYCHQFAQSGIFIASNEQTFAQVTSPAADQATNLFTFLAMRFSASFGPPPGLDCITLLSVNNPVSLTMDGNGVVTAAVINTSILQQILGSGNVSSVTTATTSPQPATTTSVRPATSAHTTSTFQGTGIRLVTTTSAKAATTSLSHFSGGSLAPSHTYTHTHTKDGSYPTDVAANFTTMPSATGSIISNAPTTIITPNATCATTSPDTNGTQIQTVTVTVTATACPTKSAGQRRRSSGSSAPRLLPRSWKHNRIH
;
A
#
# COMPACT_ATOMS: atom_id res chain seq x y z
N MET A 1 -63.63 39.06 -14.61
CA MET A 1 -62.26 39.23 -15.15
C MET A 1 -61.27 38.84 -14.07
N HIS A 2 -60.85 37.58 -13.99
CA HIS A 2 -59.70 37.15 -13.16
C HIS A 2 -58.85 36.21 -14.01
N PHE A 3 -57.57 36.57 -14.11
CA PHE A 3 -56.56 35.97 -14.97
C PHE A 3 -55.96 34.70 -14.34
N LEU A 4 -55.71 33.70 -15.18
CA LEU A 4 -54.86 32.55 -14.90
C LEU A 4 -53.39 32.97 -14.77
N SER A 5 -52.67 32.40 -13.80
CA SER A 5 -51.20 32.39 -13.74
C SER A 5 -50.71 30.94 -13.64
N PRO A 6 -49.68 30.52 -14.39
CA PRO A 6 -49.09 29.19 -14.29
C PRO A 6 -48.00 29.14 -13.20
N PRO A 7 -47.67 27.95 -12.65
CA PRO A 7 -46.62 27.80 -11.66
C PRO A 7 -45.25 27.92 -12.32
N PHE A 8 -44.41 28.76 -11.73
CA PHE A 8 -42.99 28.89 -12.05
C PHE A 8 -42.25 27.59 -11.72
N LEU A 9 -41.68 26.94 -12.73
CA LEU A 9 -40.70 25.87 -12.58
C LEU A 9 -39.36 26.52 -12.19
N LEU A 10 -38.98 26.42 -10.92
CA LEU A 10 -37.69 26.88 -10.43
C LEU A 10 -36.61 25.87 -10.87
N VAL A 11 -35.92 26.14 -11.97
CA VAL A 11 -34.73 25.39 -12.39
C VAL A 11 -33.57 25.86 -11.51
N THR A 12 -33.32 25.14 -10.42
CA THR A 12 -32.07 25.26 -9.66
C THR A 12 -30.94 24.70 -10.53
N LEU A 13 -30.18 25.57 -11.20
CA LEU A 13 -28.87 25.22 -11.73
C LEU A 13 -27.99 24.86 -10.52
N LEU A 14 -27.86 23.56 -10.24
CA LEU A 14 -26.78 23.04 -9.41
C LEU A 14 -25.48 23.33 -10.16
N THR A 15 -24.80 24.42 -9.81
CA THR A 15 -23.38 24.56 -10.13
C THR A 15 -22.65 23.52 -9.30
N LEU A 16 -22.43 22.33 -9.86
CA LEU A 16 -21.41 21.43 -9.30
C LEU A 16 -20.12 22.25 -9.28
N PRO A 17 -19.45 22.44 -8.14
CA PRO A 17 -18.10 22.95 -8.16
C PRO A 17 -17.32 22.02 -9.10
N LEU A 18 -16.75 22.56 -10.18
CA LEU A 18 -15.68 21.87 -10.87
C LEU A 18 -14.65 21.57 -9.78
N LEU A 19 -14.59 20.31 -9.36
CA LEU A 19 -13.47 19.82 -8.56
C LEU A 19 -12.23 20.18 -9.39
N VAL A 20 -11.50 21.20 -8.98
CA VAL A 20 -10.19 21.46 -9.55
C VAL A 20 -9.41 20.22 -9.16
N ARG A 21 -9.19 19.31 -10.12
CA ARG A 21 -8.40 18.10 -9.90
C ARG A 21 -7.05 18.58 -9.37
N SER A 22 -6.76 18.34 -8.09
CA SER A 22 -5.43 18.58 -7.56
C SER A 22 -4.47 17.67 -8.32
N GLN A 23 -3.75 18.25 -9.26
CA GLN A 23 -2.71 17.58 -10.04
C GLN A 23 -1.40 17.77 -9.30
N CYS A 24 -1.03 16.77 -8.51
CA CYS A 24 0.27 16.74 -7.87
C CYS A 24 1.34 16.40 -8.92
N MET A 25 2.37 17.23 -9.00
CA MET A 25 3.57 16.94 -9.78
C MET A 25 4.71 16.65 -8.82
N LEU A 26 5.25 15.44 -8.88
CA LEU A 26 6.40 15.04 -8.08
C LEU A 26 7.64 14.98 -8.97
N LYS A 27 8.65 15.77 -8.63
CA LYS A 27 9.93 15.78 -9.32
C LYS A 27 10.82 14.69 -8.75
N VAL A 28 11.05 13.67 -9.57
CA VAL A 28 11.98 12.57 -9.33
C VAL A 28 13.42 13.10 -9.43
N PRO A 29 14.26 12.91 -8.39
CA PRO A 29 15.66 13.32 -8.40
C PRO A 29 16.47 12.61 -9.49
N ASN A 30 17.57 13.24 -9.91
CA ASN A 30 18.51 12.61 -10.84
C ASN A 30 19.08 11.32 -10.26
N ASN A 31 19.19 10.27 -11.08
CA ASN A 31 19.66 8.95 -10.70
C ASN A 31 18.87 8.37 -9.52
N PRO A 32 17.53 8.27 -9.61
CA PRO A 32 16.64 8.00 -8.47
C PRO A 32 16.83 6.60 -7.86
N LEU A 33 17.53 5.70 -8.56
CA LEU A 33 17.82 4.34 -8.11
C LEU A 33 19.20 4.20 -7.42
N THR A 34 19.88 5.31 -7.16
CA THR A 34 21.20 5.34 -6.48
C THR A 34 21.09 5.85 -5.05
N ALA A 35 22.12 5.61 -4.22
CA ALA A 35 22.13 6.07 -2.83
C ALA A 35 21.97 7.59 -2.73
N ALA A 36 22.61 8.34 -3.63
CA ALA A 36 22.49 9.80 -3.71
C ALA A 36 21.09 10.24 -4.17
N GLY A 37 20.51 9.54 -5.16
CA GLY A 37 19.16 9.82 -5.63
C GLY A 37 18.10 9.58 -4.56
N LEU A 38 18.15 8.44 -3.87
CA LEU A 38 17.24 8.10 -2.76
C LEU A 38 17.35 9.09 -1.60
N ALA A 39 18.55 9.59 -1.29
CA ALA A 39 18.78 10.56 -0.22
C ALA A 39 18.43 12.01 -0.63
N THR A 40 18.17 12.26 -1.91
CA THR A 40 17.74 13.57 -2.40
C THR A 40 16.22 13.67 -2.23
N PRO A 41 15.70 14.73 -1.57
CA PRO A 41 14.26 14.89 -1.45
C PRO A 41 13.55 14.96 -2.80
N PHE A 42 12.38 14.33 -2.88
CA PHE A 42 11.47 14.41 -4.01
C PHE A 42 10.62 15.67 -3.84
N GLU A 43 10.64 16.56 -4.83
CA GLU A 43 10.01 17.88 -4.72
C GLU A 43 8.58 17.85 -5.28
N LEU A 44 7.60 18.10 -4.41
CA LEU A 44 6.18 18.20 -4.75
C LEU A 44 5.82 19.63 -5.16
N SER A 45 5.05 19.75 -6.24
CA SER A 45 4.45 21.00 -6.71
C SER A 45 3.03 20.76 -7.21
N GLY A 46 2.22 21.81 -7.32
CA GLY A 46 0.77 21.70 -7.60
C GLY A 46 -0.07 21.21 -6.41
N CYS A 47 0.59 20.61 -5.43
CA CYS A 47 0.05 20.14 -4.15
C CYS A 47 0.88 20.68 -2.98
N ASN A 48 0.33 20.55 -1.77
CA ASN A 48 0.95 20.95 -0.53
C ASN A 48 1.15 19.74 0.40
N GLN A 49 2.41 19.31 0.55
CA GLN A 49 2.82 18.22 1.43
C GLN A 49 2.55 18.49 2.93
N LEU A 50 2.30 19.74 3.33
CA LEU A 50 1.87 20.07 4.69
C LEU A 50 0.34 19.93 4.88
N ASP A 51 -0.44 19.95 3.80
CA ASP A 51 -1.86 19.54 3.78
C ASP A 51 -1.93 18.03 3.50
N PHE A 52 -1.32 17.26 4.39
CA PHE A 52 -0.96 15.88 4.11
C PHE A 52 -2.18 14.96 3.93
N ALA A 53 -3.22 15.17 4.73
CA ALA A 53 -4.45 14.37 4.68
C ALA A 53 -5.11 14.40 3.29
N ASN A 54 -5.02 15.53 2.58
CA ASN A 54 -5.67 15.70 1.28
C ASN A 54 -4.72 15.65 0.08
N GLN A 55 -3.42 15.92 0.29
CA GLN A 55 -2.48 16.19 -0.79
C GLN A 55 -1.11 15.52 -0.62
N GLY A 56 -0.92 14.75 0.45
CA GLY A 56 0.33 14.06 0.74
C GLY A 56 0.75 13.11 -0.39
N VAL A 57 2.04 13.07 -0.67
CA VAL A 57 2.68 12.11 -1.59
C VAL A 57 3.77 11.34 -0.85
N PHE A 58 3.94 10.08 -1.21
CA PHE A 58 4.83 9.13 -0.56
C PHE A 58 5.72 8.46 -1.59
N VAL A 59 6.93 8.09 -1.17
CA VAL A 59 7.85 7.28 -1.96
C VAL A 59 8.38 6.15 -1.09
N GLU A 60 8.36 4.94 -1.63
CA GLU A 60 8.95 3.75 -1.01
C GLU A 60 9.96 3.12 -1.96
N ALA A 61 11.17 2.88 -1.47
CA ALA A 61 12.24 2.22 -2.18
C ALA A 61 12.49 0.83 -1.62
N ASN A 62 12.61 -0.14 -2.51
CA ASN A 62 12.99 -1.51 -2.15
C ASN A 62 14.33 -1.84 -2.83
N ILE A 63 15.33 -2.18 -2.03
CA ILE A 63 16.70 -2.45 -2.46
C ILE A 63 16.95 -3.95 -2.31
N PHE A 64 17.03 -4.66 -3.43
CA PHE A 64 17.31 -6.09 -3.46
C PHE A 64 18.78 -6.34 -3.78
N ASP A 65 19.47 -7.09 -2.91
CA ASP A 65 20.84 -7.55 -3.14
C ASP A 65 20.85 -8.97 -3.72
N PRO A 66 21.13 -9.14 -5.02
CA PRO A 66 21.14 -10.46 -5.66
C PRO A 66 22.28 -11.36 -5.18
N ALA A 67 23.32 -10.83 -4.52
CA ALA A 67 24.42 -11.63 -3.99
C ALA A 67 24.05 -12.35 -2.69
N THR A 68 23.16 -11.75 -1.89
CA THR A 68 22.81 -12.25 -0.55
C THR A 68 21.35 -12.67 -0.40
N GLY A 69 20.46 -12.24 -1.29
CA GLY A 69 19.02 -12.43 -1.13
C GLY A 69 18.36 -11.42 -0.19
N ASN A 70 19.11 -10.41 0.29
CA ASN A 70 18.56 -9.44 1.22
C ASN A 70 17.71 -8.41 0.50
N ILE A 71 16.55 -8.10 1.08
CA ILE A 71 15.70 -6.97 0.70
C ILE A 71 15.75 -5.95 1.83
N GLN A 72 16.05 -4.68 1.50
CA GLN A 72 16.03 -3.54 2.42
C GLN A 72 15.00 -2.52 1.96
N ILE A 73 14.27 -1.94 2.90
CA ILE A 73 13.28 -0.90 2.67
C ILE A 73 13.89 0.46 3.01
N TYR A 74 13.56 1.47 2.22
CA TYR A 74 13.95 2.84 2.45
C TYR A 74 12.81 3.77 2.00
N SER A 75 12.55 4.82 2.74
CA SER A 75 11.46 5.78 2.47
C SER A 75 12.05 7.13 2.08
N PRO A 76 12.29 7.40 0.78
CA PRO A 76 12.75 8.72 0.35
C PRO A 76 11.81 9.82 0.83
N LEU A 77 12.36 10.97 1.21
CA LEU A 77 11.56 12.08 1.75
C LEU A 77 10.90 12.87 0.62
N VAL A 78 9.60 13.11 0.73
CA VAL A 78 8.88 14.08 -0.11
C VAL A 78 8.79 15.42 0.62
N ILE A 79 9.05 16.51 -0.10
CA ILE A 79 8.98 17.89 0.42
C ILE A 79 8.21 18.78 -0.54
N ASN A 80 7.69 19.93 -0.08
CA ASN A 80 7.25 20.96 -1.01
C ASN A 80 8.46 21.56 -1.76
N ALA A 81 8.28 21.83 -3.05
CA ALA A 81 9.24 22.60 -3.83
C ALA A 81 9.53 23.94 -3.13
N GLY A 82 10.82 24.25 -2.97
CA GLY A 82 11.27 25.47 -2.29
C GLY A 82 11.37 25.38 -0.76
N MET A 83 11.09 24.23 -0.13
CA MET A 83 11.45 24.03 1.28
C MET A 83 12.96 24.10 1.49
N THR A 84 13.37 24.55 2.66
CA THR A 84 14.78 24.65 3.05
C THR A 84 15.19 23.55 4.03
N SER A 85 16.36 22.95 3.81
CA SER A 85 16.94 22.00 4.76
C SER A 85 17.29 22.71 6.07
N VAL A 86 16.89 22.10 7.18
CA VAL A 86 17.36 22.41 8.53
C VAL A 86 18.16 21.20 8.97
N GLY A 87 19.48 21.33 9.14
CA GLY A 87 20.33 20.19 9.50
C GLY A 87 19.86 19.49 10.79
N ASN A 88 20.47 18.36 11.14
CA ASN A 88 20.05 17.43 12.22
C ASN A 88 19.91 18.02 13.64
N ASN A 89 20.17 19.32 13.84
CA ASN A 89 19.97 20.03 15.10
C ASN A 89 18.78 21.00 14.97
N THR A 90 17.71 20.65 15.67
CA THR A 90 16.39 21.29 15.82
C THR A 90 16.37 22.74 16.33
N LYS A 91 17.45 23.53 16.16
CA LYS A 91 17.40 24.97 16.41
C LYS A 91 16.71 25.70 15.26
N ARG A 92 15.38 25.70 15.33
CA ARG A 92 14.45 26.73 14.85
C ARG A 92 15.00 27.54 13.66
N SER A 93 15.02 26.95 12.47
CA SER A 93 15.06 27.78 11.27
C SER A 93 13.72 28.50 11.21
N THR A 94 13.76 29.81 11.41
CA THR A 94 12.65 30.69 11.08
C THR A 94 12.73 30.91 9.58
N SER A 95 12.40 29.89 8.80
CA SER A 95 12.28 30.00 7.36
C SER A 95 11.18 31.01 7.09
N SER A 96 11.58 32.20 6.64
CA SER A 96 10.72 33.28 6.20
C SER A 96 10.14 33.04 4.79
N GLY A 97 10.43 31.88 4.18
CA GLY A 97 9.78 31.38 2.98
C GLY A 97 8.64 30.43 3.33
N GLY A 98 7.42 30.78 2.94
CA GLY A 98 6.18 30.07 3.34
C GLY A 98 6.02 28.62 2.87
N ALA A 99 7.05 27.99 2.26
CA ALA A 99 7.00 26.60 1.80
C ALA A 99 7.26 25.58 2.92
N GLY A 100 7.92 25.98 4.01
CA GLY A 100 8.29 25.12 5.15
C GLY A 100 9.76 24.67 5.17
N SER A 101 10.06 23.65 5.97
CA SER A 101 11.42 23.12 6.19
C SER A 101 11.47 21.61 6.12
N PHE A 102 12.66 21.03 6.01
CA PHE A 102 12.84 19.59 6.16
C PHE A 102 14.16 19.19 6.81
N ILE A 103 14.20 18.03 7.48
CA ILE A 103 15.43 17.41 7.97
C ILE A 103 16.07 16.63 6.83
N THR A 104 17.37 16.80 6.62
CA THR A 104 18.12 16.10 5.55
C THR A 104 17.94 14.58 5.65
N PRO A 105 17.54 13.91 4.55
CA PRO A 105 17.40 12.46 4.55
C PRO A 105 18.71 11.74 4.89
N ILE A 106 18.62 10.60 5.57
CA ILE A 106 19.77 9.73 5.76
C ILE A 106 20.12 9.05 4.43
N THR A 107 21.40 8.89 4.12
CA THR A 107 21.81 8.22 2.88
C THR A 107 21.76 6.70 3.05
N PRO A 108 21.02 5.95 2.21
CA PRO A 108 21.00 4.49 2.30
C PRO A 108 22.32 3.88 1.84
N THR A 109 22.63 2.70 2.36
CA THR A 109 23.71 1.87 1.80
C THR A 109 23.11 0.98 0.72
N ILE A 110 23.65 1.06 -0.49
CA ILE A 110 23.23 0.22 -1.62
C ILE A 110 24.39 -0.73 -1.97
N PRO A 111 24.21 -2.05 -1.81
CA PRO A 111 25.21 -3.04 -2.23
C PRO A 111 25.52 -2.93 -3.73
N ASN A 112 26.75 -3.27 -4.11
CA ASN A 112 27.12 -3.29 -5.51
C ASN A 112 26.30 -4.34 -6.28
N GLY A 113 25.70 -3.94 -7.40
CA GLY A 113 24.81 -4.80 -8.19
C GLY A 113 23.41 -4.98 -7.62
N ALA A 114 23.03 -4.25 -6.56
CA ALA A 114 21.67 -4.27 -6.06
C ALA A 114 20.67 -3.74 -7.12
N VAL A 115 19.47 -4.33 -7.13
CA VAL A 115 18.34 -3.89 -7.95
C VAL A 115 17.43 -3.04 -7.07
N VAL A 116 17.19 -1.79 -7.48
CA VAL A 116 16.40 -0.82 -6.72
C VAL A 116 15.13 -0.51 -7.49
N ALA A 117 13.99 -0.50 -6.82
CA ALA A 117 12.73 -0.03 -7.38
C ALA A 117 12.05 0.97 -6.43
N LEU A 118 11.24 1.84 -7.01
CA LEU A 118 10.44 2.85 -6.32
C LEU A 118 8.95 2.61 -6.58
N TRP A 119 8.14 2.83 -5.56
CA TRP A 119 6.69 2.95 -5.66
C TRP A 119 6.27 4.28 -5.07
N PHE A 120 5.21 4.84 -5.63
CA PHE A 120 4.69 6.14 -5.28
C PHE A 120 3.23 6.04 -4.92
N GLY A 121 2.86 6.88 -3.97
CA GLY A 121 1.53 6.95 -3.41
C GLY A 121 1.07 8.39 -3.25
N SER A 122 -0.22 8.67 -3.38
CA SER A 122 -0.76 10.00 -3.11
C SER A 122 -2.11 9.92 -2.41
N ASN A 123 -2.39 10.90 -1.54
CA ASN A 123 -3.72 11.17 -1.01
C ASN A 123 -4.51 12.14 -1.91
N ALA A 124 -3.88 12.71 -2.95
CA ALA A 124 -4.55 13.52 -3.95
C ALA A 124 -5.10 12.66 -5.09
N ASN A 125 -6.01 13.21 -5.89
CA ASN A 125 -6.66 12.46 -6.98
C ASN A 125 -5.67 11.95 -8.04
N THR A 126 -4.62 12.72 -8.33
CA THR A 126 -3.67 12.39 -9.41
C THR A 126 -2.25 12.77 -9.04
N LEU A 127 -1.32 11.89 -9.35
CA LEU A 127 0.11 12.07 -9.28
C LEU A 127 0.70 11.96 -10.68
N THR A 128 1.50 12.95 -11.07
CA THR A 128 2.30 12.94 -12.29
C THR A 128 3.77 13.03 -11.92
N LEU A 129 4.59 12.15 -12.50
CA LEU A 129 6.03 12.18 -12.28
C LEU A 129 6.72 13.10 -13.29
N THR A 130 7.69 13.87 -12.80
CA THR A 130 8.54 14.76 -13.61
C THR A 130 10.01 14.60 -13.20
N GLY A 131 10.96 15.21 -13.91
CA GLY A 131 12.38 15.05 -13.62
C GLY A 131 12.99 13.81 -14.28
N ASP A 132 13.76 13.01 -13.55
CA ASP A 132 14.40 11.80 -14.08
C ASP A 132 13.45 10.60 -14.06
N THR A 133 12.52 10.57 -15.01
CA THR A 133 11.45 9.56 -15.10
C THR A 133 11.75 8.42 -16.07
N ASN A 134 12.98 8.30 -16.54
CA ASN A 134 13.36 7.34 -17.61
C ASN A 134 13.05 5.88 -17.27
N THR A 135 13.05 5.54 -15.98
CA THR A 135 12.74 4.18 -15.48
C THR A 135 11.34 4.07 -14.88
N CYS A 136 10.50 5.10 -15.04
CA CYS A 136 9.26 5.26 -14.31
C CYS A 136 8.03 5.11 -15.22
N VAL A 137 6.94 4.65 -14.63
CA VAL A 137 5.63 4.52 -15.26
C VAL A 137 4.60 5.05 -14.27
N ASP A 138 3.86 6.07 -14.67
CA ASP A 138 2.77 6.68 -13.91
C ASP A 138 1.42 6.55 -14.63
N GLY A 139 1.37 5.85 -15.77
CA GLY A 139 0.13 5.59 -16.52
C GLY A 139 0.37 5.18 -17.98
N LEU A 140 -0.63 5.45 -18.82
CA LEU A 140 -0.59 5.23 -20.28
C LEU A 140 -0.77 6.56 -21.02
N GLY A 141 0.30 7.06 -21.63
CA GLY A 141 0.28 8.37 -22.30
C GLY A 141 -0.06 9.49 -21.33
N ASN A 142 -1.10 10.27 -21.63
CA ASN A 142 -1.59 11.33 -20.73
C ASN A 142 -2.57 10.84 -19.65
N SER A 143 -2.83 9.53 -19.59
CA SER A 143 -3.76 8.92 -18.63
C SER A 143 -2.98 8.28 -17.48
N VAL A 144 -2.75 9.07 -16.43
CA VAL A 144 -2.07 8.57 -15.21
C VAL A 144 -2.90 7.51 -14.48
N PHE A 145 -2.26 6.70 -13.65
CA PHE A 145 -2.94 5.73 -12.80
C PHE A 145 -3.77 6.38 -11.70
N GLY A 146 -3.70 7.70 -11.50
CA GLY A 146 -4.34 8.37 -10.37
C GLY A 146 -3.32 8.55 -9.26
N GLN A 147 -3.48 7.84 -8.15
CA GLN A 147 -2.66 7.95 -6.93
C GLN A 147 -1.31 7.19 -6.98
N VAL A 148 -1.08 6.37 -8.01
CA VAL A 148 0.03 5.41 -8.09
C VAL A 148 1.03 5.79 -9.16
N ALA A 149 2.31 5.50 -8.90
CA ALA A 149 3.32 5.33 -9.94
C ALA A 149 4.41 4.35 -9.45
N TYR A 150 5.33 3.98 -10.34
CA TYR A 150 6.51 3.20 -9.96
C TYR A 150 7.72 3.52 -10.83
N CYS A 151 8.92 3.18 -10.35
CA CYS A 151 10.14 3.13 -11.15
C CYS A 151 10.84 1.78 -10.99
N ASN A 152 11.21 1.15 -12.10
CA ASN A 152 12.00 -0.10 -12.16
C ASN A 152 11.39 -1.33 -11.46
N ALA A 153 10.09 -1.29 -11.09
CA ALA A 153 9.42 -2.39 -10.39
C ALA A 153 9.46 -3.75 -11.14
N PRO A 154 9.22 -3.84 -12.47
CA PRO A 154 9.29 -5.12 -13.17
C PRO A 154 10.66 -5.81 -13.09
N ALA A 155 11.74 -5.04 -13.16
CA ALA A 155 13.11 -5.57 -13.05
C ALA A 155 13.39 -6.08 -11.62
N TRP A 156 12.88 -5.37 -10.62
CA TRP A 156 12.98 -5.78 -9.22
C TRP A 156 12.24 -7.09 -8.95
N PHE A 157 10.97 -7.21 -9.36
CA PHE A 157 10.21 -8.45 -9.18
C PHE A 157 10.84 -9.62 -9.93
N THR A 158 11.33 -9.39 -11.15
CA THR A 158 12.05 -10.42 -11.91
C THR A 158 13.29 -10.93 -11.16
N ALA A 159 14.10 -10.02 -10.61
CA ALA A 159 15.30 -10.38 -9.88
C ALA A 159 14.99 -11.14 -8.59
N VAL A 160 14.00 -10.68 -7.82
CA VAL A 160 13.59 -11.31 -6.56
C VAL A 160 12.95 -12.67 -6.79
N ASN A 161 12.02 -12.80 -7.75
CA ASN A 161 11.41 -14.09 -8.08
C ASN A 161 12.44 -15.10 -8.58
N GLY A 162 13.43 -14.66 -9.36
CA GLY A 162 14.58 -15.49 -9.73
C GLY A 162 15.37 -15.96 -8.50
N ALA A 163 15.57 -15.11 -7.50
CA ALA A 163 16.26 -15.46 -6.27
C ALA A 163 15.44 -16.36 -5.34
N VAL A 164 14.12 -16.21 -5.30
CA VAL A 164 13.22 -17.15 -4.59
C VAL A 164 13.27 -18.53 -5.26
N ALA A 165 13.19 -18.59 -6.60
CA ALA A 165 13.27 -19.84 -7.35
C ALA A 165 14.61 -20.57 -7.12
N ASN A 166 15.70 -19.82 -6.90
CA ASN A 166 17.02 -20.36 -6.56
C ASN A 166 17.21 -20.63 -5.05
N GLY A 167 16.20 -20.39 -4.22
CA GLY A 167 16.24 -20.63 -2.78
C GLY A 167 17.06 -19.61 -1.97
N LEU A 168 17.45 -18.49 -2.59
CA LEU A 168 18.24 -17.43 -1.96
C LEU A 168 17.36 -16.49 -1.12
N VAL A 169 16.16 -16.16 -1.63
CA VAL A 169 15.14 -15.41 -0.90
C VAL A 169 14.11 -16.38 -0.35
N LYS A 170 13.71 -16.21 0.91
CA LYS A 170 12.61 -16.95 1.52
C LYS A 170 11.45 -16.01 1.81
N VAL A 171 10.35 -16.21 1.10
CA VAL A 171 9.09 -15.53 1.38
C VAL A 171 8.42 -16.22 2.56
N PRO A 172 8.14 -15.52 3.67
CA PRO A 172 7.47 -16.13 4.81
C PRO A 172 5.99 -16.35 4.51
N ALA A 173 5.44 -17.48 4.96
CA ALA A 173 4.01 -17.71 4.92
C ALA A 173 3.26 -16.66 5.76
N PRO A 174 2.08 -16.18 5.32
CA PRO A 174 1.30 -15.20 6.08
C PRO A 174 0.79 -15.74 7.42
N GLY A 175 0.72 -17.07 7.55
CA GLY A 175 0.34 -17.77 8.77
C GLY A 175 -1.16 -18.07 8.87
N THR A 176 -1.58 -18.43 10.08
CA THR A 176 -2.98 -18.71 10.42
C THR A 176 -3.42 -17.70 11.48
N GLY A 177 -4.50 -16.98 11.19
CA GLY A 177 -5.05 -15.97 12.08
C GLY A 177 -6.05 -16.56 13.07
N LEU A 178 -6.86 -15.67 13.66
CA LEU A 178 -7.97 -16.05 14.53
C LEU A 178 -8.91 -17.06 13.83
N ASN A 179 -9.54 -17.92 14.65
CA ASN A 179 -10.51 -18.92 14.20
C ASN A 179 -9.97 -19.96 13.19
N GLY A 180 -8.64 -20.09 13.08
CA GLY A 180 -8.00 -21.09 12.21
C GLY A 180 -8.00 -20.73 10.72
N GLN A 181 -8.40 -19.51 10.35
CA GLN A 181 -8.39 -19.07 8.96
C GLN A 181 -6.98 -18.68 8.52
N ALA A 182 -6.64 -18.93 7.26
CA ALA A 182 -5.39 -18.42 6.68
C ALA A 182 -5.36 -16.88 6.77
N CYS A 183 -4.21 -16.35 7.16
CA CYS A 183 -3.98 -14.91 7.18
C CYS A 183 -4.11 -14.33 5.76
N PRO A 184 -4.84 -13.23 5.58
CA PRO A 184 -5.00 -12.63 4.27
C PRO A 184 -3.70 -11.99 3.78
N THR A 185 -3.55 -11.95 2.46
CA THR A 185 -2.47 -11.25 1.74
C THR A 185 -3.09 -10.15 0.85
N THR A 186 -2.25 -9.33 0.24
CA THR A 186 -2.70 -8.25 -0.69
C THR A 186 -3.48 -8.76 -1.91
N ARG A 187 -3.35 -10.05 -2.24
CA ARG A 187 -4.08 -10.69 -3.35
C ARG A 187 -5.31 -11.48 -2.87
N ASP A 188 -5.82 -11.19 -1.69
CA ASP A 188 -6.99 -11.87 -1.11
C ASP A 188 -8.24 -10.98 -1.19
N PHE A 189 -9.27 -11.47 -1.89
CA PHE A 189 -10.57 -10.79 -2.01
C PHE A 189 -11.21 -10.43 -0.67
N ARG A 190 -10.76 -11.00 0.45
CA ARG A 190 -11.21 -10.65 1.80
C ARG A 190 -10.79 -9.25 2.27
N ILE A 191 -9.66 -8.72 1.81
CA ILE A 191 -9.07 -7.46 2.32
C ILE A 191 -8.87 -6.39 1.27
N VAL A 192 -8.80 -6.82 0.02
CA VAL A 192 -8.75 -6.00 -1.19
C VAL A 192 -9.92 -5.02 -1.26
N ASP A 193 -9.75 -3.90 -1.93
CA ASP A 193 -10.86 -3.08 -2.39
C ASP A 193 -10.81 -2.70 -3.89
N GLN A 194 -11.35 -1.55 -4.28
CA GLN A 194 -11.41 -1.13 -5.69
C GLN A 194 -10.03 -0.82 -6.29
N ASP A 195 -9.08 -0.40 -5.46
CA ASP A 195 -7.78 0.11 -5.89
C ASP A 195 -6.69 -0.83 -5.32
N GLN A 196 -6.54 -2.01 -5.90
CA GLN A 196 -5.57 -2.98 -5.39
C GLN A 196 -4.14 -2.47 -5.52
N SER A 197 -3.33 -2.72 -4.50
CA SER A 197 -1.88 -2.52 -4.58
C SER A 197 -1.53 -1.06 -4.91
N ASP A 198 -2.38 -0.13 -4.47
CA ASP A 198 -2.45 1.26 -4.93
C ASP A 198 -1.58 2.23 -4.14
N ASN A 199 -0.87 1.76 -3.11
CA ASN A 199 -0.14 2.68 -2.27
C ASN A 199 0.92 1.99 -1.39
N VAL A 200 1.83 2.80 -0.85
CA VAL A 200 3.01 2.35 -0.10
C VAL A 200 2.78 2.35 1.41
N VAL A 201 3.66 1.77 2.22
CA VAL A 201 3.53 1.84 3.70
C VAL A 201 4.43 2.89 4.35
N THR A 202 5.00 3.76 3.53
CA THR A 202 5.92 4.80 3.99
C THR A 202 5.22 5.76 4.95
N THR A 203 5.92 6.12 6.03
CA THR A 203 5.49 7.18 6.94
C THR A 203 6.54 8.28 7.05
N TYR A 204 6.07 9.51 7.28
CA TYR A 204 6.92 10.67 7.57
C TYR A 204 6.55 11.28 8.93
N LEU A 205 7.36 12.24 9.37
CA LEU A 205 7.06 13.07 10.53
C LEU A 205 6.81 14.51 10.10
N LEU A 206 5.73 15.10 10.60
CA LEU A 206 5.47 16.53 10.56
C LEU A 206 5.74 17.14 11.93
N ILE A 207 6.82 17.90 12.01
CA ILE A 207 7.31 18.52 13.24
C ILE A 207 6.85 19.98 13.26
N ASN A 208 6.11 20.35 14.30
CA ASN A 208 5.60 21.70 14.53
C ASN A 208 4.82 22.27 13.33
N ASN A 209 4.06 21.42 12.62
CA ASN A 209 3.23 21.77 11.45
C ASN A 209 4.00 22.46 10.31
N ASN A 210 5.32 22.28 10.23
CA ASN A 210 6.15 23.04 9.28
C ASN A 210 7.38 22.28 8.78
N THR A 211 7.91 21.34 9.57
CA THR A 211 9.15 20.63 9.21
C THR A 211 8.87 19.18 8.90
N LEU A 212 9.16 18.75 7.67
CA LEU A 212 9.05 17.35 7.26
C LEU A 212 10.34 16.58 7.56
N ALA A 213 10.21 15.31 7.95
CA ALA A 213 11.35 14.44 8.18
C ALA A 213 11.01 12.98 7.85
N GLN A 214 12.04 12.18 7.55
CA GLN A 214 11.90 10.72 7.50
C GLN A 214 11.55 10.19 8.90
N HIS A 215 10.74 9.15 8.97
CA HIS A 215 10.32 8.53 10.22
C HIS A 215 11.38 7.56 10.80
N THR A 216 12.63 8.04 10.91
CA THR A 216 13.73 7.26 11.50
C THR A 216 13.58 7.17 13.02
N PRO A 217 14.17 6.16 13.69
CA PRO A 217 14.18 6.08 15.15
C PRO A 217 14.77 7.34 15.82
N GLU A 218 15.81 7.93 15.23
CA GLU A 218 16.43 9.16 15.74
C GLU A 218 15.49 10.36 15.64
N ASN A 219 14.79 10.53 14.52
CA ASN A 219 13.85 11.63 14.34
C ASN A 219 12.61 11.47 15.25
N SER A 220 12.09 10.25 15.41
CA SER A 220 10.99 9.96 16.36
C SER A 220 11.40 10.26 17.79
N GLN A 221 12.60 9.82 18.21
CA GLN A 221 13.10 10.08 19.56
C GLN A 221 13.31 11.58 19.82
N ALA A 222 13.81 12.31 18.82
CA ALA A 222 14.05 13.75 18.92
C ALA A 222 12.75 14.58 18.89
N ASN A 223 11.66 14.03 18.35
CA ASN A 223 10.39 14.73 18.15
C ASN A 223 9.20 13.84 18.57
N PRO A 224 9.04 13.53 19.87
CA PRO A 224 8.00 12.61 20.34
C PRO A 224 6.57 13.13 20.11
N ASP A 225 6.40 14.44 19.93
CA ASP A 225 5.11 15.09 19.67
C ASP A 225 4.86 15.35 18.17
N ALA A 226 5.73 14.85 17.28
CA ALA A 226 5.54 15.00 15.84
C ALA A 226 4.30 14.23 15.37
N GLU A 227 3.56 14.81 14.44
CA GLU A 227 2.48 14.12 13.76
C GLU A 227 3.07 13.07 12.82
N VAL A 228 2.61 11.82 12.95
CA VAL A 228 2.98 10.75 12.01
C VAL A 228 2.08 10.87 10.80
N LEU A 229 2.73 11.04 9.65
CA LEU A 229 2.09 11.19 8.37
C LEU A 229 2.07 9.82 7.67
N SER A 230 0.90 9.24 7.49
CA SER A 230 0.67 7.96 6.80
C SER A 230 -0.44 8.08 5.74
N ASN A 231 -0.49 7.14 4.81
CA ASN A 231 -1.63 6.98 3.90
C ASN A 231 -2.58 5.91 4.42
N ALA A 232 -3.81 5.93 3.92
CA ALA A 232 -4.78 4.86 4.12
C ALA A 232 -4.64 3.76 3.04
N SER A 233 -3.41 3.40 2.66
CA SER A 233 -3.11 2.35 1.66
C SER A 233 -3.79 1.01 1.98
N ASP A 234 -4.14 0.22 0.97
CA ASP A 234 -4.49 -1.20 1.14
C ASP A 234 -3.37 -2.00 1.83
N ASN A 235 -2.10 -1.69 1.52
CA ASN A 235 -0.94 -2.29 2.16
C ASN A 235 -0.83 -1.86 3.63
N SER A 236 -1.00 -0.57 3.94
CA SER A 236 -1.01 -0.08 5.34
C SER A 236 -2.20 -0.66 6.12
N LEU A 237 -3.38 -0.69 5.52
CA LEU A 237 -4.60 -1.30 6.06
C LEU A 237 -4.37 -2.78 6.40
N LEU A 238 -3.76 -3.54 5.49
CA LEU A 238 -3.42 -4.93 5.71
C LEU A 238 -2.43 -5.09 6.86
N ASN A 239 -1.30 -4.38 6.80
CA ASN A 239 -0.16 -4.59 7.69
C ASN A 239 -0.37 -4.06 9.11
N GLU A 240 -1.03 -2.90 9.26
CA GLU A 240 -1.14 -2.18 10.53
C GLU A 240 -2.45 -2.44 11.26
N PHE A 241 -3.52 -2.80 10.53
CA PHE A 241 -4.85 -2.93 11.09
C PHE A 241 -5.40 -4.36 11.00
N ILE A 242 -5.51 -4.91 9.78
CA ILE A 242 -6.17 -6.22 9.57
C ILE A 242 -5.33 -7.37 10.12
N GLN A 243 -4.05 -7.47 9.73
CA GLN A 243 -3.20 -8.57 10.18
C GLN A 243 -3.03 -8.58 11.71
N PRO A 244 -2.73 -7.45 12.38
CA PRO A 244 -2.65 -7.42 13.85
C PRO A 244 -3.97 -7.77 14.55
N ALA A 245 -5.11 -7.33 14.02
CA ALA A 245 -6.43 -7.68 14.55
C ALA A 245 -6.68 -9.20 14.50
N LEU A 246 -6.17 -9.86 13.46
CA LEU A 246 -6.30 -11.30 13.24
C LEU A 246 -5.15 -12.12 13.82
N LYS A 247 -4.18 -11.50 14.52
CA LYS A 247 -2.96 -12.15 15.03
C LYS A 247 -2.06 -12.75 13.95
N CYS A 248 -2.12 -12.17 12.76
CA CYS A 248 -1.23 -12.45 11.64
C CYS A 248 0.06 -11.62 11.76
N THR A 249 1.12 -12.08 11.09
CA THR A 249 2.42 -11.37 11.07
C THR A 249 2.70 -10.82 9.67
N PRO A 250 2.89 -9.51 9.52
CA PRO A 250 3.31 -8.90 8.25
C PRO A 250 4.66 -9.41 7.78
N TYR A 251 4.87 -9.47 6.47
CA TYR A 251 6.19 -9.72 5.90
C TYR A 251 7.04 -8.45 5.95
N GLN A 252 7.91 -8.37 6.96
CA GLN A 252 8.79 -7.23 7.20
C GLN A 252 10.24 -7.47 6.80
N ASN A 253 10.91 -6.39 6.42
CA ASN A 253 12.30 -6.33 6.03
C ASN A 253 13.03 -5.18 6.74
N PRO A 254 14.38 -5.23 6.86
CA PRO A 254 15.16 -4.15 7.45
C PRO A 254 14.85 -2.79 6.79
N CYS A 255 14.59 -1.78 7.60
CA CYS A 255 14.30 -0.43 7.13
C CYS A 255 15.04 0.62 7.96
N ALA A 256 15.98 1.36 7.37
CA ALA A 256 16.73 2.39 8.10
C ALA A 256 15.91 3.66 8.38
N THR A 257 14.82 3.86 7.65
CA THR A 257 13.98 5.06 7.69
C THR A 257 12.63 4.85 8.37
N CYS A 258 12.48 3.73 9.08
CA CYS A 258 11.24 3.32 9.72
C CYS A 258 11.43 3.28 11.25
N PRO A 259 10.39 3.56 12.03
CA PRO A 259 10.51 3.78 13.47
C PRO A 259 10.99 2.53 14.26
N THR A 260 10.73 1.34 13.75
CA THR A 260 11.08 0.05 14.38
C THR A 260 12.29 -0.62 13.74
N SER A 261 12.97 0.06 12.81
CA SER A 261 14.03 -0.50 11.96
C SER A 261 13.61 -1.70 11.08
N GLN A 262 12.32 -1.98 11.00
CA GLN A 262 11.70 -3.01 10.18
C GLN A 262 10.44 -2.44 9.55
N SER A 263 10.13 -2.84 8.33
CA SER A 263 8.90 -2.42 7.67
C SER A 263 8.40 -3.50 6.72
N PRO A 264 7.09 -3.70 6.61
CA PRO A 264 6.55 -4.25 5.38
C PRO A 264 6.78 -3.27 4.22
N ALA A 265 6.41 -3.68 3.02
CA ALA A 265 6.50 -2.87 1.83
C ALA A 265 5.41 -3.33 0.85
N LEU A 266 5.04 -2.46 -0.09
CA LEU A 266 4.14 -2.87 -1.18
C LEU A 266 4.71 -4.11 -1.87
N SER A 267 6.01 -4.07 -2.19
CA SER A 267 6.67 -5.15 -2.91
C SER A 267 6.68 -6.48 -2.13
N THR A 268 6.85 -6.46 -0.81
CA THR A 268 6.92 -7.67 0.02
C THR A 268 5.52 -8.23 0.28
N ASN A 269 4.51 -7.37 0.36
CA ASN A 269 3.11 -7.79 0.38
C ASN A 269 2.72 -8.48 -0.93
N GLU A 270 3.08 -7.91 -2.08
CA GLU A 270 2.85 -8.53 -3.40
C GLU A 270 3.57 -9.86 -3.54
N LEU A 271 4.83 -9.93 -3.10
CA LEU A 271 5.61 -11.17 -3.11
C LEU A 271 4.96 -12.24 -2.23
N GLN A 272 4.49 -11.89 -1.03
CA GLN A 272 3.76 -12.82 -0.18
C GLN A 272 2.44 -13.27 -0.83
N GLY A 273 1.71 -12.36 -1.48
CA GLY A 273 0.50 -12.68 -2.23
C GLY A 273 0.73 -13.58 -3.44
N GLU A 274 1.87 -13.45 -4.12
CA GLU A 274 2.28 -14.30 -5.24
C GLU A 274 2.58 -15.74 -4.81
N TYR A 275 3.36 -15.92 -3.74
CA TYR A 275 3.78 -17.24 -3.27
C TYR A 275 2.76 -17.94 -2.36
N TYR A 276 1.84 -17.18 -1.77
CA TYR A 276 0.75 -17.70 -0.94
C TYR A 276 -0.60 -17.17 -1.42
N PRO A 277 -1.02 -17.50 -2.66
CA PRO A 277 -2.30 -17.06 -3.18
C PRO A 277 -3.45 -17.73 -2.42
N PRO A 278 -4.59 -17.04 -2.24
CA PRO A 278 -5.77 -17.64 -1.63
C PRO A 278 -6.32 -18.80 -2.48
N VAL A 279 -6.99 -19.75 -1.83
CA VAL A 279 -7.53 -20.96 -2.46
C VAL A 279 -8.54 -20.65 -3.58
N GLY A 280 -9.28 -19.54 -3.47
CA GLY A 280 -10.23 -19.07 -4.48
C GLY A 280 -9.60 -18.41 -5.71
N GLY A 281 -8.27 -18.35 -5.78
CA GLY A 281 -7.53 -17.62 -6.81
C GLY A 281 -7.20 -16.18 -6.37
N PRO A 282 -6.05 -15.63 -6.82
CA PRO A 282 -5.62 -14.31 -6.41
C PRO A 282 -6.55 -13.24 -6.97
N ALA A 283 -6.80 -12.23 -6.17
CA ALA A 283 -7.40 -10.99 -6.61
C ALA A 283 -6.32 -10.19 -7.35
N LEU A 284 -6.55 -9.95 -8.64
CA LEU A 284 -5.64 -9.23 -9.54
C LEU A 284 -6.39 -8.05 -10.15
N VAL A 285 -5.67 -6.97 -10.45
CA VAL A 285 -6.22 -5.69 -10.93
C VAL A 285 -7.13 -5.92 -12.15
N PRO A 286 -8.44 -5.62 -12.09
CA PRO A 286 -9.39 -5.89 -13.16
C PRO A 286 -9.48 -4.74 -14.18
N LEU A 287 -10.18 -4.97 -15.30
CA LEU A 287 -10.36 -3.98 -16.38
C LEU A 287 -11.21 -2.77 -15.97
N ASN A 288 -12.13 -2.95 -15.03
CA ASN A 288 -13.03 -1.93 -14.50
C ASN A 288 -12.46 -1.17 -13.29
N ASP A 289 -11.21 -1.43 -12.92
CA ASP A 289 -10.53 -0.66 -11.88
C ASP A 289 -10.33 0.79 -12.36
N PRO A 290 -10.75 1.79 -11.57
CA PRO A 290 -10.74 3.20 -11.97
C PRO A 290 -9.34 3.75 -12.24
N MET A 291 -8.29 3.15 -11.66
CA MET A 291 -6.89 3.53 -11.84
C MET A 291 -6.38 3.15 -13.25
N VAL A 292 -7.02 2.16 -13.89
CA VAL A 292 -6.62 1.62 -15.19
C VAL A 292 -7.59 1.93 -16.33
N LEU A 293 -8.59 2.77 -16.07
CA LEU A 293 -9.44 3.34 -17.12
C LEU A 293 -8.70 4.45 -17.89
N VAL A 294 -9.00 4.57 -19.18
CA VAL A 294 -8.60 5.68 -20.05
C VAL A 294 -9.87 6.43 -20.44
N ASP A 295 -10.01 7.67 -19.96
CA ASP A 295 -11.21 8.49 -20.17
C ASP A 295 -12.53 7.77 -19.79
N GLY A 296 -12.46 6.93 -18.75
CA GLY A 296 -13.59 6.13 -18.26
C GLY A 296 -13.85 4.82 -19.02
N ALA A 297 -13.03 4.49 -20.03
CA ALA A 297 -13.12 3.23 -20.76
C ALA A 297 -12.04 2.23 -20.32
N GLU A 298 -12.37 0.94 -20.34
CA GLU A 298 -11.45 -0.15 -20.03
C GLU A 298 -10.24 -0.16 -20.99
N SER A 299 -9.05 -0.43 -20.46
CA SER A 299 -7.82 -0.51 -21.27
C SER A 299 -6.91 -1.64 -20.80
N LEU A 300 -6.81 -2.70 -21.61
CA LEU A 300 -5.94 -3.83 -21.29
C LEU A 300 -4.46 -3.42 -21.21
N ASP A 301 -4.03 -2.46 -22.04
CA ASP A 301 -2.66 -1.95 -22.01
C ASP A 301 -2.36 -1.25 -20.68
N LYS A 302 -3.30 -0.44 -20.19
CA LYS A 302 -3.13 0.27 -18.92
C LYS A 302 -3.20 -0.68 -17.72
N VAL A 303 -4.08 -1.69 -17.75
CA VAL A 303 -4.08 -2.80 -16.78
C VAL A 303 -2.73 -3.49 -16.75
N ASN A 304 -2.16 -3.82 -17.91
CA ASN A 304 -0.87 -4.52 -18.00
C ASN A 304 0.29 -3.68 -17.47
N LEU A 305 0.30 -2.37 -17.70
CA LEU A 305 1.29 -1.48 -17.12
C LEU A 305 1.16 -1.42 -15.59
N TYR A 306 -0.06 -1.36 -15.07
CA TYR A 306 -0.30 -1.37 -13.62
C TYR A 306 0.14 -2.71 -13.00
N ARG A 307 -0.35 -3.84 -13.53
CA ARG A 307 0.00 -5.19 -13.06
C ARG A 307 1.51 -5.44 -13.08
N ALA A 308 2.23 -4.99 -14.11
CA ALA A 308 3.68 -5.06 -14.15
C ALA A 308 4.36 -4.28 -13.01
N GLY A 309 3.79 -3.13 -12.64
CA GLY A 309 4.25 -2.31 -11.51
C GLY A 309 4.14 -2.97 -10.14
N VAL A 310 3.17 -3.88 -9.99
CA VAL A 310 2.89 -4.57 -8.73
C VAL A 310 3.21 -6.08 -8.78
N GLY A 311 3.97 -6.52 -9.79
CA GLY A 311 4.43 -7.90 -9.90
C GLY A 311 3.30 -8.91 -10.15
N GLN A 312 2.18 -8.46 -10.73
CA GLN A 312 1.07 -9.32 -11.12
C GLN A 312 1.26 -9.86 -12.55
N PRO A 313 0.72 -11.05 -12.88
CA PRO A 313 0.77 -11.60 -14.23
C PRO A 313 0.10 -10.69 -15.27
N THR A 314 0.60 -10.73 -16.51
CA THR A 314 -0.01 -10.05 -17.66
C THR A 314 -1.49 -10.45 -17.78
N ALA A 315 -2.33 -9.44 -17.93
CA ALA A 315 -3.75 -9.56 -18.12
C ALA A 315 -4.14 -9.96 -19.55
N ASP A 316 -5.25 -10.67 -19.63
CA ASP A 316 -6.08 -10.79 -20.82
C ASP A 316 -7.54 -10.42 -20.47
N GLN A 317 -8.41 -10.42 -21.47
CA GLN A 317 -9.82 -10.06 -21.29
C GLN A 317 -10.57 -11.00 -20.32
N ASN A 318 -10.12 -12.24 -20.17
CA ASN A 318 -10.78 -13.21 -19.31
C ASN A 318 -10.31 -13.06 -17.86
N ASN A 319 -8.98 -12.99 -17.65
CA ASN A 319 -8.39 -12.95 -16.32
C ASN A 319 -8.45 -11.56 -15.64
N ALA A 320 -8.86 -10.53 -16.38
CA ALA A 320 -9.12 -9.18 -15.88
C ALA A 320 -10.61 -8.79 -15.95
N SER A 321 -11.51 -9.75 -16.17
CA SER A 321 -12.96 -9.53 -16.21
C SER A 321 -13.48 -8.85 -14.93
N GLY A 322 -14.02 -7.63 -15.07
CA GLY A 322 -14.62 -6.89 -13.97
C GLY A 322 -15.81 -7.60 -13.33
N THR A 323 -16.65 -8.27 -14.12
CA THR A 323 -17.76 -9.08 -13.60
C THR A 323 -17.27 -10.24 -12.75
N THR A 324 -16.23 -10.95 -13.21
CA THR A 324 -15.62 -12.06 -12.45
C THR A 324 -15.00 -11.56 -11.16
N TYR A 325 -14.31 -10.41 -11.23
CA TYR A 325 -13.74 -9.76 -10.06
C TYR A 325 -14.83 -9.39 -9.06
N CYS A 326 -15.89 -8.68 -9.47
CA CYS A 326 -17.02 -8.31 -8.62
C CYS A 326 -17.71 -9.50 -7.95
N HIS A 327 -17.86 -10.61 -8.68
CA HIS A 327 -18.41 -11.84 -8.11
C HIS A 327 -17.53 -12.38 -6.96
N GLN A 328 -16.21 -12.41 -7.14
CA GLN A 328 -15.29 -12.85 -6.10
C GLN A 328 -15.16 -11.82 -4.97
N PHE A 329 -15.26 -10.53 -5.28
CA PHE A 329 -15.16 -9.43 -4.34
C PHE A 329 -16.29 -9.43 -3.29
N ALA A 330 -17.41 -10.11 -3.56
CA ALA A 330 -18.44 -10.39 -2.56
C ALA A 330 -17.89 -11.12 -1.31
N GLN A 331 -16.75 -11.81 -1.41
CA GLN A 331 -16.06 -12.41 -0.26
C GLN A 331 -15.61 -11.37 0.78
N SER A 332 -15.25 -10.15 0.36
CA SER A 332 -14.85 -9.05 1.24
C SER A 332 -15.96 -8.73 2.26
N GLY A 333 -17.18 -8.48 1.79
CA GLY A 333 -18.31 -8.18 2.67
C GLY A 333 -18.65 -9.33 3.63
N ILE A 334 -18.54 -10.59 3.20
CA ILE A 334 -18.71 -11.75 4.09
C ILE A 334 -17.62 -11.78 5.17
N PHE A 335 -16.38 -11.55 4.78
CA PHE A 335 -15.25 -11.54 5.69
C PHE A 335 -15.37 -10.43 6.75
N ILE A 336 -15.70 -9.20 6.32
CA ILE A 336 -15.89 -8.05 7.20
C ILE A 336 -17.03 -8.35 8.20
N ALA A 337 -18.17 -8.84 7.73
CA ALA A 337 -19.30 -9.19 8.59
C ALA A 337 -18.93 -10.31 9.60
N SER A 338 -18.20 -11.34 9.17
CA SER A 338 -17.81 -12.44 10.04
C SER A 338 -16.80 -12.06 11.14
N ASN A 339 -16.10 -10.94 10.96
CA ASN A 339 -15.10 -10.43 11.90
C ASN A 339 -15.55 -9.14 12.60
N GLU A 340 -16.84 -8.77 12.53
CA GLU A 340 -17.37 -7.54 13.11
C GLU A 340 -16.94 -7.34 14.56
N GLN A 341 -17.09 -8.37 15.41
CA GLN A 341 -16.72 -8.28 16.82
C GLN A 341 -15.24 -7.98 17.04
N THR A 342 -14.36 -8.55 16.22
CA THR A 342 -12.91 -8.33 16.30
C THR A 342 -12.56 -6.93 15.79
N PHE A 343 -13.08 -6.54 14.63
CA PHE A 343 -12.76 -5.26 13.99
C PHE A 343 -13.41 -4.06 14.71
N ALA A 344 -14.54 -4.24 15.38
CA ALA A 344 -15.14 -3.18 16.20
C ALA A 344 -14.28 -2.79 17.42
N GLN A 345 -13.32 -3.63 17.82
CA GLN A 345 -12.40 -3.36 18.93
C GLN A 345 -11.10 -2.66 18.51
N VAL A 346 -10.91 -2.44 17.21
CA VAL A 346 -9.71 -1.80 16.66
C VAL A 346 -10.06 -0.38 16.23
N THR A 347 -9.20 0.58 16.56
CA THR A 347 -9.35 1.98 16.15
C THR A 347 -9.44 2.09 14.62
N SER A 348 -10.20 3.07 14.14
CA SER A 348 -10.28 3.34 12.70
C SER A 348 -8.92 3.80 12.15
N PRO A 349 -8.51 3.35 10.95
CA PRO A 349 -7.42 3.96 10.20
C PRO A 349 -7.65 5.44 9.88
N ALA A 350 -8.91 5.86 9.72
CA ALA A 350 -9.32 7.23 9.45
C ALA A 350 -10.46 7.62 10.39
N ALA A 351 -10.13 8.20 11.53
CA ALA A 351 -11.08 8.51 12.61
C ALA A 351 -12.09 9.62 12.24
N ASP A 352 -11.76 10.44 11.24
CA ASP A 352 -12.62 11.44 10.63
C ASP A 352 -13.63 10.85 9.64
N GLN A 353 -13.45 9.59 9.24
CA GLN A 353 -14.35 8.90 8.30
C GLN A 353 -15.17 7.79 8.96
N ALA A 354 -14.61 7.09 9.95
CA ALA A 354 -15.26 5.97 10.63
C ALA A 354 -14.78 5.83 12.09
N THR A 355 -15.60 5.25 12.96
CA THR A 355 -15.31 5.18 14.40
C THR A 355 -14.39 4.02 14.80
N ASN A 356 -14.38 2.92 14.04
CA ASN A 356 -13.55 1.74 14.27
C ASN A 356 -13.24 1.02 12.94
N LEU A 357 -12.34 0.02 13.00
CA LEU A 357 -11.93 -0.74 11.82
C LEU A 357 -13.10 -1.45 11.12
N PHE A 358 -14.09 -1.96 11.85
CA PHE A 358 -15.27 -2.58 11.22
C PHE A 358 -16.04 -1.56 10.38
N THR A 359 -16.38 -0.40 10.94
CA THR A 359 -17.09 0.66 10.22
C THR A 359 -16.29 1.21 9.05
N PHE A 360 -14.96 1.29 9.18
CA PHE A 360 -14.06 1.71 8.11
C PHE A 360 -14.06 0.73 6.94
N LEU A 361 -13.88 -0.57 7.23
CA LEU A 361 -13.90 -1.62 6.20
C LEU A 361 -15.26 -1.74 5.51
N ALA A 362 -16.36 -1.65 6.27
CA ALA A 362 -17.71 -1.68 5.69
C ALA A 362 -17.96 -0.48 4.78
N MET A 363 -17.47 0.71 5.15
CA MET A 363 -17.54 1.91 4.32
C MET A 363 -16.71 1.76 3.04
N ARG A 364 -15.44 1.32 3.12
CA ARG A 364 -14.58 1.07 1.95
C ARG A 364 -15.18 0.02 1.02
N PHE A 365 -15.67 -1.10 1.56
CA PHE A 365 -16.34 -2.13 0.77
C PHE A 365 -17.59 -1.60 0.07
N SER A 366 -18.43 -0.82 0.78
CA SER A 366 -19.63 -0.20 0.20
C SER A 366 -19.31 0.72 -0.99
N ALA A 367 -18.28 1.56 -0.85
CA ALA A 367 -17.84 2.46 -1.91
C ALA A 367 -17.28 1.67 -3.11
N SER A 368 -16.39 0.72 -2.84
CA SER A 368 -15.69 -0.07 -3.86
C SER A 368 -16.62 -0.98 -4.64
N PHE A 369 -17.61 -1.59 -3.98
CA PHE A 369 -18.63 -2.42 -4.61
C PHE A 369 -19.68 -1.58 -5.35
N GLY A 370 -19.78 -0.30 -5.01
CA GLY A 370 -20.75 0.67 -5.54
C GLY A 370 -20.50 1.05 -7.01
N PRO A 371 -21.29 2.01 -7.54
CA PRO A 371 -21.11 2.53 -8.89
C PRO A 371 -19.77 3.30 -9.03
N PRO A 372 -19.35 3.68 -10.25
CA PRO A 372 -18.17 4.50 -10.47
C PRO A 372 -18.17 5.75 -9.56
N PRO A 373 -17.03 6.10 -8.92
CA PRO A 373 -15.67 5.60 -9.19
C PRO A 373 -15.32 4.24 -8.57
N GLY A 374 -16.27 3.51 -7.95
CA GLY A 374 -16.08 2.11 -7.58
C GLY A 374 -16.09 1.16 -8.77
N LEU A 375 -16.03 -0.14 -8.47
CA LEU A 375 -15.95 -1.23 -9.46
C LEU A 375 -17.26 -1.46 -10.22
N ASP A 376 -18.33 -0.72 -9.92
CA ASP A 376 -19.65 -0.87 -10.55
C ASP A 376 -20.27 -2.27 -10.39
N CYS A 377 -19.97 -2.95 -9.28
CA CYS A 377 -20.45 -4.32 -9.04
C CYS A 377 -21.98 -4.40 -8.92
N ILE A 378 -22.63 -3.32 -8.49
CA ILE A 378 -24.09 -3.16 -8.49
C ILE A 378 -24.66 -3.36 -9.89
N THR A 379 -24.10 -2.68 -10.90
CA THR A 379 -24.57 -2.79 -12.29
C THR A 379 -24.14 -4.12 -12.90
N LEU A 380 -22.87 -4.49 -12.75
CA LEU A 380 -22.31 -5.71 -13.35
C LEU A 380 -22.97 -7.00 -12.85
N LEU A 381 -23.43 -7.01 -11.59
CA LEU A 381 -24.10 -8.16 -10.98
C LEU A 381 -25.63 -8.00 -10.88
N SER A 382 -26.17 -6.83 -11.25
CA SER A 382 -27.60 -6.51 -11.14
C SER A 382 -28.15 -6.70 -9.71
N VAL A 383 -27.42 -6.19 -8.72
CA VAL A 383 -27.75 -6.26 -7.29
C VAL A 383 -27.78 -4.86 -6.67
N ASN A 384 -28.46 -4.71 -5.54
CA ASN A 384 -28.33 -3.48 -4.74
C ASN A 384 -27.02 -3.48 -3.93
N ASN A 385 -26.60 -2.30 -3.46
CA ASN A 385 -25.48 -2.22 -2.51
C ASN A 385 -25.78 -3.09 -1.28
N PRO A 386 -24.92 -4.05 -0.91
CA PRO A 386 -25.14 -4.94 0.21
C PRO A 386 -24.93 -4.27 1.57
N VAL A 387 -24.43 -3.03 1.63
CA VAL A 387 -24.08 -2.34 2.87
C VAL A 387 -25.03 -1.17 3.14
N SER A 388 -25.54 -1.11 4.37
CA SER A 388 -26.23 0.06 4.93
C SER A 388 -25.34 0.73 5.98
N LEU A 389 -24.99 1.99 5.76
CA LEU A 389 -24.15 2.78 6.68
C LEU A 389 -25.01 3.71 7.54
N THR A 390 -24.65 3.87 8.81
CA THR A 390 -25.16 4.92 9.71
C THR A 390 -24.07 5.94 9.95
N MET A 391 -24.37 7.21 9.69
CA MET A 391 -23.43 8.32 9.89
C MET A 391 -23.91 9.24 11.02
N ASP A 392 -22.98 9.91 11.69
CA ASP A 392 -23.29 11.01 12.59
C ASP A 392 -23.55 12.33 11.84
N GLY A 393 -23.75 13.42 12.58
CA GLY A 393 -23.99 14.74 11.99
C GLY A 393 -22.80 15.33 11.22
N ASN A 394 -21.60 14.77 11.36
CA ASN A 394 -20.39 15.19 10.66
C ASN A 394 -20.07 14.29 9.45
N GLY A 395 -20.89 13.27 9.16
CA GLY A 395 -20.66 12.31 8.10
C GLY A 395 -19.75 11.13 8.49
N VAL A 396 -19.36 11.02 9.76
CA VAL A 396 -18.52 9.91 10.25
C VAL A 396 -19.36 8.65 10.36
N VAL A 397 -18.91 7.54 9.77
CA VAL A 397 -19.60 6.25 9.85
C VAL A 397 -19.49 5.68 11.28
N THR A 398 -20.63 5.59 11.95
CA THR A 398 -20.74 5.14 13.35
C THR A 398 -21.26 3.70 13.49
N ALA A 399 -21.97 3.19 12.48
CA ALA A 399 -22.40 1.79 12.41
C ALA A 399 -22.57 1.35 10.95
N ALA A 400 -22.51 0.05 10.71
CA ALA A 400 -22.76 -0.55 9.40
C ALA A 400 -23.51 -1.88 9.53
N VAL A 401 -24.34 -2.20 8.55
CA VAL A 401 -24.99 -3.51 8.41
C VAL A 401 -24.68 -4.05 7.02
N ILE A 402 -24.12 -5.26 6.96
CA ILE A 402 -23.80 -5.94 5.71
C ILE A 402 -24.81 -7.06 5.48
N ASN A 403 -25.55 -7.00 4.37
CA ASN A 403 -26.46 -8.05 3.94
C ASN A 403 -25.65 -9.24 3.39
N THR A 404 -25.32 -10.18 4.27
CA THR A 404 -24.56 -11.38 3.89
C THR A 404 -25.36 -12.36 3.03
N SER A 405 -26.69 -12.29 3.04
CA SER A 405 -27.54 -13.19 2.24
C SER A 405 -27.41 -12.92 0.74
N ILE A 406 -27.38 -11.65 0.32
CA ILE A 406 -27.17 -11.32 -1.10
C ILE A 406 -25.75 -11.65 -1.55
N LEU A 407 -24.75 -11.44 -0.69
CA LEU A 407 -23.36 -11.80 -0.97
C LEU A 407 -23.17 -13.32 -1.11
N GLN A 408 -23.81 -14.11 -0.24
CA GLN A 408 -23.85 -15.57 -0.35
C GLN A 408 -24.57 -16.02 -1.62
N GLN A 409 -25.64 -15.33 -2.03
CA GLN A 409 -26.31 -15.62 -3.29
C GLN A 409 -25.38 -15.36 -4.49
N ILE A 410 -24.65 -14.24 -4.50
CA ILE A 410 -23.65 -13.95 -5.54
C ILE A 410 -22.67 -15.12 -5.61
N LEU A 411 -22.02 -15.46 -4.50
CA LEU A 411 -21.00 -16.52 -4.46
C LEU A 411 -21.55 -17.93 -4.78
N GLY A 412 -22.80 -18.21 -4.42
CA GLY A 412 -23.45 -19.50 -4.65
C GLY A 412 -24.06 -19.68 -6.04
N SER A 413 -24.18 -18.61 -6.84
CA SER A 413 -24.91 -18.66 -8.12
C SER A 413 -24.17 -19.38 -9.26
N GLY A 414 -22.91 -19.77 -9.08
CA GLY A 414 -22.22 -20.80 -9.88
C GLY A 414 -22.21 -20.64 -11.42
N ASN A 415 -22.65 -19.52 -12.00
CA ASN A 415 -22.85 -19.38 -13.44
C ASN A 415 -22.08 -18.19 -14.01
N VAL A 416 -20.86 -18.46 -14.45
CA VAL A 416 -20.40 -17.92 -15.73
C VAL A 416 -21.15 -18.70 -16.81
N SER A 417 -21.90 -17.97 -17.64
CA SER A 417 -22.51 -18.52 -18.84
C SER A 417 -21.44 -19.18 -19.72
N SER A 418 -21.40 -20.51 -19.75
CA SER A 418 -20.92 -21.24 -20.92
C SER A 418 -22.15 -21.58 -21.75
N VAL A 419 -22.38 -20.80 -22.80
CA VAL A 419 -23.30 -21.20 -23.86
C VAL A 419 -22.66 -22.41 -24.55
N THR A 420 -23.17 -23.60 -24.28
CA THR A 420 -23.11 -24.68 -25.25
C THR A 420 -24.44 -25.41 -25.27
N THR A 421 -25.21 -25.05 -26.28
CA THR A 421 -26.40 -25.72 -26.78
C THR A 421 -26.06 -27.17 -27.11
N ALA A 422 -26.68 -28.14 -26.42
CA ALA A 422 -26.92 -29.47 -26.97
C ALA A 422 -28.16 -30.09 -26.31
N THR A 423 -29.23 -30.02 -27.08
CA THR A 423 -30.51 -30.69 -26.91
C THR A 423 -30.33 -32.21 -26.95
N THR A 424 -30.88 -32.97 -25.98
CA THR A 424 -31.62 -34.21 -26.25
C THR A 424 -32.50 -34.63 -25.06
N SER A 425 -33.65 -35.22 -25.43
CA SER A 425 -34.89 -35.53 -24.71
C SER A 425 -34.82 -36.62 -23.61
N PRO A 426 -35.90 -36.82 -22.81
CA PRO A 426 -35.91 -37.54 -21.54
C PRO A 426 -36.46 -38.98 -21.61
N GLN A 427 -36.16 -39.82 -20.60
CA GLN A 427 -37.02 -40.95 -20.22
C GLN A 427 -36.84 -41.36 -18.73
N PRO A 428 -37.89 -41.86 -18.01
CA PRO A 428 -38.01 -41.80 -16.55
C PRO A 428 -37.93 -43.16 -15.82
N ALA A 429 -37.77 -43.11 -14.49
CA ALA A 429 -38.18 -44.07 -13.45
C ALA A 429 -37.59 -43.58 -12.11
N THR A 430 -38.15 -43.71 -10.90
CA THR A 430 -39.34 -44.35 -10.33
C THR A 430 -39.47 -43.84 -8.89
N THR A 431 -40.71 -43.76 -8.41
CA THR A 431 -41.13 -43.43 -7.04
C THR A 431 -40.81 -44.53 -6.03
N THR A 432 -40.45 -44.15 -4.80
CA THR A 432 -40.88 -44.87 -3.58
C THR A 432 -41.03 -43.91 -2.40
N SER A 433 -42.17 -44.05 -1.74
CA SER A 433 -42.70 -43.22 -0.64
C SER A 433 -42.46 -43.94 0.69
N VAL A 434 -42.02 -43.24 1.75
CA VAL A 434 -42.36 -43.58 3.15
C VAL A 434 -42.33 -42.33 4.07
N ARG A 435 -43.50 -41.99 4.63
CA ARG A 435 -43.77 -41.43 5.99
C ARG A 435 -45.15 -42.02 6.38
N PRO A 436 -45.62 -42.02 7.65
CA PRO A 436 -45.15 -41.29 8.81
C PRO A 436 -45.18 -42.05 10.17
N ALA A 437 -44.64 -41.44 11.23
CA ALA A 437 -45.15 -41.65 12.59
C ALA A 437 -44.94 -40.41 13.47
N THR A 438 -46.07 -39.95 13.99
CA THR A 438 -46.31 -38.99 15.08
C THR A 438 -46.07 -39.62 16.45
N SER A 439 -45.68 -38.82 17.45
CA SER A 439 -46.29 -38.82 18.79
C SER A 439 -45.87 -37.61 19.62
N ALA A 440 -46.85 -37.12 20.37
CA ALA A 440 -46.83 -35.95 21.25
C ALA A 440 -46.62 -36.34 22.72
N HIS A 441 -46.26 -35.37 23.58
CA HIS A 441 -46.77 -35.17 24.95
C HIS A 441 -46.15 -33.88 25.56
N THR A 442 -46.92 -32.79 25.69
CA THR A 442 -47.60 -32.19 26.88
C THR A 442 -46.75 -31.47 27.95
N THR A 443 -46.98 -30.13 27.99
CA THR A 443 -47.28 -29.23 29.14
C THR A 443 -46.50 -29.29 30.46
N SER A 444 -45.98 -28.11 30.85
CA SER A 444 -46.26 -27.48 32.15
C SER A 444 -46.01 -25.96 32.12
N THR A 445 -47.01 -25.21 32.56
CA THR A 445 -47.08 -23.77 32.86
C THR A 445 -46.44 -23.43 34.21
N PHE A 446 -45.82 -22.25 34.35
CA PHE A 446 -45.85 -21.46 35.60
C PHE A 446 -45.77 -19.95 35.32
N GLN A 447 -46.69 -19.20 35.95
CA GLN A 447 -46.77 -17.75 36.01
C GLN A 447 -45.77 -17.15 37.01
N GLY A 448 -45.44 -15.87 36.87
CA GLY A 448 -44.96 -15.08 38.03
C GLY A 448 -44.31 -13.73 37.73
N THR A 449 -45.14 -12.68 37.72
CA THR A 449 -44.92 -11.33 38.31
C THR A 449 -43.80 -10.40 37.84
N GLY A 450 -44.21 -9.18 37.46
CA GLY A 450 -43.35 -8.15 36.88
C GLY A 450 -42.64 -7.23 37.87
N ILE A 451 -41.79 -6.35 37.31
CA ILE A 451 -41.20 -5.20 38.00
C ILE A 451 -41.09 -4.00 37.04
N ARG A 452 -41.65 -2.90 37.54
CA ARG A 452 -41.47 -1.46 37.27
C ARG A 452 -40.43 -1.00 36.23
N LEU A 453 -40.96 -0.17 35.32
CA LEU A 453 -40.25 0.82 34.52
C LEU A 453 -39.79 2.00 35.42
N VAL A 454 -38.49 2.34 35.37
CA VAL A 454 -37.95 3.58 35.95
C VAL A 454 -37.51 4.47 34.79
N THR A 455 -38.23 5.57 34.61
CA THR A 455 -37.82 6.74 33.83
C THR A 455 -36.87 7.60 34.65
N THR A 456 -35.71 7.94 34.09
CA THR A 456 -34.92 9.10 34.51
C THR A 456 -34.63 9.98 33.32
N THR A 457 -35.23 11.17 33.37
CA THR A 457 -34.91 12.36 32.58
C THR A 457 -33.59 12.97 33.04
N SER A 458 -32.80 13.51 32.13
CA SER A 458 -31.91 14.65 32.40
C SER A 458 -31.62 15.40 31.10
N ALA A 459 -32.16 16.61 31.03
CA ALA A 459 -31.85 17.63 30.04
C ALA A 459 -30.55 18.35 30.42
N LYS A 460 -29.76 18.78 29.44
CA LYS A 460 -28.98 20.01 29.56
C LYS A 460 -28.76 20.65 28.20
N ALA A 461 -29.20 21.90 28.11
CA ALA A 461 -29.10 22.79 26.97
C ALA A 461 -27.65 23.29 26.76
N ALA A 462 -27.31 23.60 25.51
CA ALA A 462 -26.26 24.56 25.19
C ALA A 462 -26.71 25.42 23.99
N THR A 463 -26.55 26.71 24.22
CA THR A 463 -27.06 27.88 23.50
C THR A 463 -26.29 28.21 22.21
N THR A 464 -27.03 28.79 21.28
CA THR A 464 -26.61 29.50 20.07
C THR A 464 -25.75 30.73 20.34
N SER A 465 -24.76 30.99 19.47
CA SER A 465 -24.29 32.36 19.19
C SER A 465 -23.95 32.52 17.71
N LEU A 466 -24.76 33.32 17.02
CA LEU A 466 -24.45 33.93 15.72
C LEU A 466 -23.45 35.07 15.89
N SER A 467 -22.54 35.23 14.92
CA SER A 467 -21.98 36.53 14.57
C SER A 467 -21.88 36.66 13.04
N HIS A 468 -22.18 37.86 12.55
CA HIS A 468 -22.43 38.24 11.17
C HIS A 468 -21.37 39.26 10.72
N PHE A 469 -20.94 39.14 9.45
CA PHE A 469 -20.48 40.16 8.45
C PHE A 469 -19.13 40.91 8.53
N SER A 470 -18.39 40.79 7.40
CA SER A 470 -17.95 41.86 6.46
C SER A 470 -16.79 41.27 5.61
N GLY A 471 -16.78 41.17 4.27
CA GLY A 471 -17.12 42.14 3.23
C GLY A 471 -15.83 42.73 2.64
N GLY A 472 -15.39 42.30 1.45
CA GLY A 472 -14.21 42.87 0.75
C GLY A 472 -13.89 42.20 -0.60
N SER A 473 -14.04 42.97 -1.68
CA SER A 473 -14.01 42.62 -3.11
C SER A 473 -12.60 42.70 -3.73
N LEU A 474 -12.33 41.93 -4.80
CA LEU A 474 -11.90 42.39 -6.16
C LEU A 474 -11.14 41.28 -6.94
N ALA A 475 -11.54 41.09 -8.20
CA ALA A 475 -10.97 40.21 -9.22
C ALA A 475 -9.70 40.83 -9.89
N PRO A 476 -8.98 40.17 -10.85
CA PRO A 476 -9.53 39.80 -12.15
C PRO A 476 -9.11 38.45 -12.75
N SER A 477 -9.96 38.05 -13.70
CA SER A 477 -9.88 36.94 -14.64
C SER A 477 -8.70 37.05 -15.61
N HIS A 478 -8.03 35.93 -15.89
CA HIS A 478 -7.18 35.78 -17.07
C HIS A 478 -7.83 34.80 -18.05
N THR A 479 -8.14 35.31 -19.23
CA THR A 479 -8.62 34.58 -20.41
C THR A 479 -7.40 34.01 -21.13
N TYR A 480 -7.31 32.68 -21.28
CA TYR A 480 -6.38 32.05 -22.24
C TYR A 480 -7.16 31.53 -23.44
N THR A 481 -6.86 32.10 -24.60
CA THR A 481 -7.36 31.68 -25.91
C THR A 481 -6.37 30.67 -26.48
N HIS A 482 -6.77 29.41 -26.67
CA HIS A 482 -5.99 28.43 -27.42
C HIS A 482 -6.38 28.46 -28.90
N THR A 483 -5.50 29.00 -29.73
CA THR A 483 -5.53 28.84 -31.19
C THR A 483 -4.87 27.51 -31.54
N HIS A 484 -5.63 26.61 -32.17
CA HIS A 484 -5.10 25.42 -32.83
C HIS A 484 -4.42 25.82 -34.16
N THR A 485 -3.14 25.54 -34.28
CA THR A 485 -2.47 25.35 -35.59
C THR A 485 -2.04 23.89 -35.69
N LYS A 486 -2.75 23.15 -36.56
CA LYS A 486 -2.30 21.91 -37.19
C LYS A 486 -1.16 22.25 -38.14
N ASP A 487 0.00 21.62 -37.97
CA ASP A 487 0.76 20.95 -39.03
C ASP A 487 2.15 20.57 -38.50
N GLY A 488 2.59 19.34 -38.78
CA GLY A 488 3.91 18.86 -38.40
C GLY A 488 4.04 17.34 -38.42
N SER A 489 4.10 16.79 -39.62
CA SER A 489 4.47 15.42 -39.99
C SER A 489 5.67 14.83 -39.23
N TYR A 490 5.52 13.61 -38.72
CA TYR A 490 6.60 12.72 -38.27
C TYR A 490 7.35 12.12 -39.48
N PRO A 491 8.69 12.03 -39.45
CA PRO A 491 9.42 11.00 -40.16
C PRO A 491 9.70 9.79 -39.26
N THR A 492 9.44 8.63 -39.84
CA THR A 492 9.82 7.29 -39.38
C THR A 492 11.33 7.05 -39.48
N ASP A 493 11.77 5.99 -38.78
CA ASP A 493 13.01 5.23 -38.92
C ASP A 493 14.22 5.64 -38.06
N VAL A 494 14.40 4.92 -36.95
CA VAL A 494 15.70 4.29 -36.63
C VAL A 494 15.45 2.88 -36.09
N ALA A 495 15.85 1.88 -36.88
CA ALA A 495 15.91 0.48 -36.53
C ALA A 495 17.03 0.22 -35.49
N ALA A 496 16.72 -0.59 -34.47
CA ALA A 496 17.74 -1.21 -33.63
C ALA A 496 17.53 -2.73 -33.63
N ASN A 497 18.58 -3.43 -34.06
CA ASN A 497 18.69 -4.87 -34.26
C ASN A 497 18.41 -5.68 -32.99
N PHE A 498 17.47 -6.62 -33.06
CA PHE A 498 17.40 -7.76 -32.14
C PHE A 498 17.92 -9.02 -32.83
N THR A 499 19.03 -9.55 -32.33
CA THR A 499 19.57 -10.85 -32.70
C THR A 499 18.77 -11.94 -31.98
N THR A 500 18.09 -12.77 -32.74
CA THR A 500 17.34 -13.95 -32.31
C THR A 500 18.25 -15.05 -31.79
N MET A 501 17.90 -15.67 -30.66
CA MET A 501 18.38 -16.99 -30.23
C MET A 501 17.20 -17.98 -30.23
N PRO A 502 17.39 -19.25 -30.65
CA PRO A 502 16.30 -20.13 -31.03
C PRO A 502 15.70 -20.90 -29.84
N SER A 503 14.39 -21.14 -29.94
CA SER A 503 13.65 -22.14 -29.16
C SER A 503 14.17 -23.55 -29.42
N ALA A 504 14.37 -24.32 -28.36
CA ALA A 504 14.48 -25.77 -28.42
C ALA A 504 13.37 -26.40 -27.57
N THR A 505 12.41 -27.00 -28.27
CA THR A 505 11.49 -28.02 -27.78
C THR A 505 12.26 -29.32 -27.50
N GLY A 506 11.94 -30.03 -26.42
CA GLY A 506 12.52 -31.34 -26.12
C GLY A 506 11.73 -32.11 -25.07
N SER A 507 11.00 -33.12 -25.53
CA SER A 507 10.28 -34.12 -24.73
C SER A 507 11.21 -35.11 -24.01
N ILE A 508 10.63 -35.71 -22.96
CA ILE A 508 11.07 -36.76 -22.05
C ILE A 508 11.61 -38.04 -22.74
N ILE A 509 12.66 -38.67 -22.17
CA ILE A 509 12.80 -40.13 -21.90
C ILE A 509 14.13 -40.47 -21.14
N SER A 510 13.95 -41.23 -20.04
CA SER A 510 14.77 -42.26 -19.33
C SER A 510 16.25 -42.09 -18.88
N ASN A 511 16.41 -42.23 -17.55
CA ASN A 511 17.37 -43.02 -16.74
C ASN A 511 18.69 -43.57 -17.34
N ALA A 512 19.82 -43.15 -16.76
CA ALA A 512 20.85 -44.00 -16.11
C ALA A 512 22.00 -43.11 -15.54
N PRO A 513 22.70 -43.52 -14.46
CA PRO A 513 23.57 -42.64 -13.69
C PRO A 513 25.00 -42.60 -14.25
N THR A 514 25.65 -41.45 -14.22
CA THR A 514 27.09 -41.35 -14.54
C THR A 514 27.85 -40.64 -13.44
N THR A 515 28.79 -41.41 -12.91
CA THR A 515 29.88 -41.18 -11.97
C THR A 515 30.61 -39.86 -12.19
N ILE A 516 30.73 -39.04 -11.14
CA ILE A 516 31.67 -37.91 -11.11
C ILE A 516 32.93 -38.36 -10.36
N ILE A 517 34.05 -38.23 -11.06
CA ILE A 517 35.41 -38.46 -10.59
C ILE A 517 35.87 -37.20 -9.83
N THR A 518 36.23 -37.35 -8.56
CA THR A 518 36.99 -36.37 -7.78
C THR A 518 38.48 -36.73 -7.80
N PRO A 519 39.41 -35.76 -7.91
CA PRO A 519 40.81 -36.01 -7.63
C PRO A 519 41.12 -35.81 -6.14
N ASN A 520 41.72 -36.85 -5.56
CA ASN A 520 42.26 -36.95 -4.21
C ASN A 520 43.45 -36.02 -3.96
N ALA A 521 43.58 -35.55 -2.71
CA ALA A 521 44.86 -35.51 -2.03
C ALA A 521 44.68 -35.95 -0.56
N THR A 522 45.29 -37.08 -0.25
CA THR A 522 45.31 -37.83 1.00
C THR A 522 46.24 -37.24 2.07
N CYS A 523 45.90 -37.42 3.34
CA CYS A 523 46.86 -37.92 4.33
C CYS A 523 46.12 -38.78 5.37
N ALA A 524 46.58 -40.02 5.52
CA ALA A 524 45.99 -41.06 6.36
C ALA A 524 46.72 -41.17 7.71
N THR A 525 45.99 -41.51 8.77
CA THR A 525 46.48 -42.35 9.87
C THR A 525 45.33 -43.18 10.45
N THR A 526 45.68 -44.38 10.89
CA THR A 526 44.90 -45.61 11.09
C THR A 526 44.09 -45.72 12.41
N SER A 527 43.03 -46.55 12.35
CA SER A 527 42.12 -47.15 13.36
C SER A 527 42.78 -47.76 14.64
N PRO A 528 42.04 -48.21 15.71
CA PRO A 528 40.71 -48.88 15.69
C PRO A 528 39.65 -48.56 16.78
N ASP A 529 38.40 -48.87 16.41
CA ASP A 529 37.20 -49.32 17.16
C ASP A 529 36.94 -48.89 18.62
N THR A 530 35.75 -48.34 18.89
CA THR A 530 34.65 -49.00 19.65
C THR A 530 33.42 -48.10 19.88
N ASN A 531 32.26 -48.77 19.98
CA ASN A 531 30.90 -48.28 20.25
C ASN A 531 30.75 -47.29 21.43
N GLY A 532 29.81 -46.35 21.30
CA GLY A 532 29.14 -45.72 22.46
C GLY A 532 28.60 -44.32 22.21
N THR A 533 27.34 -44.20 21.82
CA THR A 533 26.63 -42.91 21.70
C THR A 533 26.26 -42.38 23.09
N GLN A 534 26.95 -41.35 23.57
CA GLN A 534 26.44 -40.42 24.59
C GLN A 534 26.56 -38.99 24.07
N ILE A 535 25.46 -38.25 24.11
CA ILE A 535 25.37 -36.84 23.74
C ILE A 535 25.93 -36.03 24.92
N GLN A 536 27.06 -35.35 24.73
CA GLN A 536 27.54 -34.28 25.59
C GLN A 536 27.51 -32.95 24.82
N THR A 537 26.81 -31.98 25.40
CA THR A 537 26.76 -30.59 24.95
C THR A 537 28.11 -29.92 25.21
N VAL A 538 28.79 -29.47 24.15
CA VAL A 538 30.02 -28.66 24.26
C VAL A 538 29.70 -27.23 23.89
N THR A 539 29.87 -26.32 24.85
CA THR A 539 29.87 -24.87 24.65
C THR A 539 31.19 -24.45 24.00
N VAL A 540 31.15 -23.88 22.80
CA VAL A 540 32.32 -23.31 22.13
C VAL A 540 32.37 -21.80 22.37
N THR A 541 33.34 -21.35 23.14
CA THR A 541 33.71 -19.93 23.25
C THR A 541 34.71 -19.59 22.16
N VAL A 542 34.35 -18.70 21.24
CA VAL A 542 35.27 -18.18 20.21
C VAL A 542 35.94 -16.91 20.73
N THR A 543 37.25 -17.00 21.00
CA THR A 543 38.10 -15.82 21.28
C THR A 543 38.87 -15.48 20.01
N ALA A 544 38.57 -14.33 19.40
CA ALA A 544 39.32 -13.84 18.24
C ALA A 544 40.66 -13.24 18.69
N THR A 545 41.77 -13.86 18.30
CA THR A 545 43.12 -13.30 18.42
C THR A 545 43.50 -12.62 17.11
N ALA A 546 43.70 -11.30 17.14
CA ALA A 546 44.18 -10.53 15.99
C ALA A 546 45.66 -10.82 15.71
N CYS A 547 46.01 -11.05 14.45
CA CYS A 547 47.40 -11.17 13.98
C CYS A 547 47.88 -9.81 13.42
N PRO A 548 49.09 -9.35 13.74
CA PRO A 548 49.53 -7.99 13.42
C PRO A 548 50.11 -7.89 11.99
N THR A 549 49.69 -6.86 11.24
CA THR A 549 50.33 -6.48 9.98
C THR A 549 51.51 -5.54 10.22
N LYS A 550 52.67 -5.92 9.69
CA LYS A 550 53.92 -5.15 9.66
C LYS A 550 53.74 -3.87 8.85
N SER A 551 54.06 -2.73 9.43
CA SER A 551 54.28 -1.47 8.70
C SER A 551 55.78 -1.17 8.64
N ALA A 552 56.33 -1.08 7.43
CA ALA A 552 57.69 -0.65 7.17
C ALA A 552 57.83 0.86 7.39
N GLY A 553 58.92 1.28 8.03
CA GLY A 553 59.21 2.68 8.35
C GLY A 553 60.25 3.34 7.44
N GLN A 554 60.41 4.64 7.72
CA GLN A 554 61.38 5.66 7.25
C GLN A 554 60.92 6.54 6.07
N ARG A 555 61.04 7.88 6.08
CA ARG A 555 62.02 8.77 6.75
C ARG A 555 61.41 10.11 7.25
N ARG A 556 62.10 10.65 8.27
CA ARG A 556 62.00 12.00 8.84
C ARG A 556 62.38 13.12 7.84
N ARG A 557 61.73 14.28 7.96
CA ARG A 557 62.37 15.61 8.00
C ARG A 557 61.58 16.56 8.91
N SER A 558 62.34 17.35 9.67
CA SER A 558 61.94 18.23 10.77
C SER A 558 62.13 19.71 10.41
N SER A 559 61.17 20.56 10.78
CA SER A 559 61.29 22.01 11.06
C SER A 559 59.87 22.52 11.32
N GLY A 560 59.46 23.25 12.35
CA GLY A 560 60.13 24.00 13.41
C GLY A 560 59.28 25.25 13.69
N SER A 561 58.95 25.51 14.96
CA SER A 561 58.51 26.81 15.54
C SER A 561 57.14 27.37 15.06
N SER A 562 56.26 28.05 15.82
CA SER A 562 56.36 28.82 17.08
C SER A 562 54.95 29.00 17.69
N ALA A 563 54.84 29.03 19.01
CA ALA A 563 53.75 29.67 19.76
C ALA A 563 54.09 31.15 20.06
N PRO A 564 53.12 32.00 20.43
CA PRO A 564 52.92 32.39 21.85
C PRO A 564 51.42 32.56 22.23
N ARG A 565 50.92 32.16 23.41
CA ARG A 565 50.99 32.73 24.78
C ARG A 565 50.37 34.14 24.96
N LEU A 566 49.18 34.22 25.58
CA LEU A 566 48.88 34.81 26.91
C LEU A 566 47.42 35.33 27.09
N LEU A 567 46.83 34.85 28.20
CA LEU A 567 45.66 35.19 29.05
C LEU A 567 45.32 36.70 29.27
N PRO A 568 44.37 37.08 30.16
CA PRO A 568 42.96 36.67 30.37
C PRO A 568 42.02 37.90 30.62
N ARG A 569 40.70 37.70 30.76
CA ARG A 569 39.86 38.51 31.70
C ARG A 569 38.50 37.87 31.98
N SER A 570 38.13 37.89 33.25
CA SER A 570 36.86 37.49 33.84
C SER A 570 35.72 38.44 33.44
N TRP A 571 34.46 38.05 33.69
CA TRP A 571 33.48 38.82 34.47
C TRP A 571 32.28 37.94 34.86
N LYS A 572 31.62 38.35 35.95
CA LYS A 572 30.70 37.62 36.83
C LYS A 572 29.21 37.96 36.54
N HIS A 573 28.33 37.07 37.02
CA HIS A 573 26.97 37.27 37.61
C HIS A 573 25.65 36.98 36.82
N ASN A 574 24.96 35.94 37.31
CA ASN A 574 23.58 35.84 37.83
C ASN A 574 22.37 36.53 37.14
N ARG A 575 21.37 35.70 36.78
CA ARG A 575 19.95 35.66 37.27
C ARG A 575 19.18 34.60 36.47
N ILE A 576 18.67 33.50 37.04
CA ILE A 576 17.33 33.31 37.65
C ILE A 576 16.22 34.13 36.97
N HIS A 577 15.48 33.50 36.05
CA HIS A 577 14.05 33.19 36.18
C HIS A 577 13.67 32.05 35.25
#